data_AF-G4ZKI2-F1
#
_entry.id   AF-G4ZKI2-F1
#
_cell.length_a   1.000
_cell.length_b   1.000
_cell.length_c   1.000
_cell.angle_alpha   90.00
_cell.angle_beta   90.00
_cell.angle_gamma   90.00
#
_symmetry.space_group_name_H-M   'P 1'
#
loop_
_entity.id
_entity.type
_entity.pdbx_description
1 polymer ?
#
loop_
_entity_poly.entity_id
_entity_poly.type
_entity_poly.pdbx_seq_one_letter_code
_entity_poly.pdbx_strand_id
1 'polypeptide(L)'
;AEDGGEDPEGSFVQRLEKRQRLEARKLRYDLISSIPPTSNKVERFFSVARTRFAQERNSLQPATLETTLFLRKNADFWDVSRVDRVN
;
A
#
# COMPACT_ATOMS: atom_id res chain seq x y z
N ALA A 1 -30.82 46.81 -3.77
CA ALA A 1 -29.89 45.90 -4.44
C ALA A 1 -29.02 45.29 -3.37
N GLU A 2 -29.38 44.12 -2.85
CA GLU A 2 -28.50 43.28 -2.02
C GLU A 2 -28.97 41.84 -2.24
N ASP A 3 -28.49 41.24 -3.33
CA ASP A 3 -28.50 39.79 -3.50
C ASP A 3 -27.23 39.30 -2.78
N GLY A 4 -27.38 38.99 -1.49
CA GLY A 4 -26.34 38.40 -0.68
C GLY A 4 -26.14 36.96 -1.09
N GLY A 5 -25.50 36.76 -2.24
CA GLY A 5 -25.09 35.44 -2.74
C GLY A 5 -24.17 34.77 -1.73
N GLU A 6 -24.72 33.82 -0.99
CA GLU A 6 -23.98 32.97 -0.07
C GLU A 6 -23.12 32.02 -0.92
N ASP A 7 -21.85 32.38 -1.08
CA ASP A 7 -20.85 31.59 -1.80
C ASP A 7 -20.64 30.26 -1.05
N PRO A 8 -20.92 29.08 -1.65
CA PRO A 8 -20.84 27.78 -0.97
C PRO A 8 -19.40 27.41 -0.55
N GLU A 9 -18.41 28.14 -1.05
CA GLU A 9 -17.03 28.12 -0.60
C GLU A 9 -16.76 29.36 0.26
N GLY A 10 -16.77 29.20 1.59
CA GLY A 10 -16.63 30.30 2.54
C GLY A 10 -15.50 31.31 2.26
N SER A 11 -15.59 32.46 2.93
CA SER A 11 -14.77 33.67 2.74
C SER A 11 -13.29 33.41 2.39
N PHE A 12 -12.71 34.29 1.54
CA PHE A 12 -11.30 34.25 1.13
C PHE A 12 -10.32 33.99 2.28
N VAL A 13 -10.58 34.58 3.45
CA VAL A 13 -9.77 34.39 4.66
C VAL A 13 -9.85 32.95 5.17
N GLN A 14 -11.05 32.37 5.21
CA GLN A 14 -11.26 30.98 5.62
C GLN A 14 -10.57 30.00 4.66
N ARG A 15 -10.57 30.31 3.36
CA ARG A 15 -9.84 29.51 2.35
C ARG A 15 -8.32 29.63 2.54
N LEU A 16 -7.82 30.82 2.89
CA LEU A 16 -6.41 31.03 3.19
C LEU A 16 -5.98 30.28 4.45
N GLU A 17 -6.74 30.39 5.54
CA GLU A 17 -6.49 29.66 6.78
C GLU A 17 -6.55 28.14 6.58
N LYS A 18 -7.54 27.63 5.81
CA LYS A 18 -7.64 26.20 5.49
C LYS A 18 -6.41 25.71 4.73
N ARG A 19 -5.93 26.47 3.73
CA ARG A 19 -4.69 26.14 3.00
C ARG A 19 -3.48 26.13 3.94
N GLN A 20 -3.37 27.11 4.81
CA GLN A 20 -2.27 27.20 5.78
C GLN A 20 -2.28 26.02 6.77
N ARG A 21 -3.46 25.63 7.27
CA ARG A 21 -3.61 24.45 8.14
C ARG A 21 -3.26 23.14 7.42
N LEU A 22 -3.60 23.01 6.14
CA LEU A 22 -3.27 21.82 5.34
C LEU A 22 -1.77 21.71 5.06
N GLU A 23 -1.11 22.83 4.74
CA GLU A 23 0.35 22.86 4.57
C GLU A 23 1.08 22.58 5.89
N ALA A 24 0.62 23.15 7.01
CA ALA A 24 1.17 22.87 8.34
C ALA A 24 1.00 21.40 8.76
N ARG A 25 -0.03 20.72 8.24
CA ARG A 25 -0.34 19.31 8.52
C ARG A 25 0.22 18.33 7.47
N LYS A 26 1.02 18.80 6.50
CA LYS A 26 1.70 17.90 5.56
C LYS A 26 2.69 17.03 6.33
N LEU A 27 2.31 15.80 6.59
CA LEU A 27 3.22 14.75 7.04
C LEU A 27 4.21 14.51 5.88
N ARG A 28 5.47 14.88 6.10
CA ARG A 28 6.57 14.45 5.23
C ARG A 28 6.85 12.99 5.58
N TYR A 29 6.53 12.12 4.65
CA TYR A 29 6.96 10.73 4.73
C TYR A 29 8.26 10.62 3.94
N ASP A 30 9.38 10.49 4.67
CA ASP A 30 10.73 10.45 4.09
C ASP A 30 10.91 9.32 3.06
N LEU A 31 10.05 8.30 3.12
CA LEU A 31 10.14 7.07 2.34
C LEU A 31 9.10 6.97 1.21
N ILE A 32 8.35 8.03 0.89
CA ILE A 32 7.40 8.01 -0.26
C ILE A 32 8.10 7.62 -1.56
N SER A 33 9.34 8.05 -1.76
CA SER A 33 10.12 7.76 -2.96
C SER A 33 10.43 6.27 -3.14
N SER A 34 10.42 5.46 -2.07
CA SER A 34 10.64 4.02 -2.18
C SER A 34 9.36 3.24 -2.49
N ILE A 35 8.19 3.86 -2.36
CA ILE A 35 6.92 3.24 -2.74
C ILE A 35 6.77 3.44 -4.25
N PRO A 36 6.85 2.38 -5.06
CA PRO A 36 6.67 2.53 -6.49
C PRO A 36 5.27 3.10 -6.78
N PRO A 37 5.14 3.95 -7.81
CA PRO A 37 3.89 4.66 -8.14
C PRO A 37 2.74 3.72 -8.53
N THR A 38 3.01 2.43 -8.76
CA THR A 38 2.00 1.40 -8.97
C THR A 38 2.25 0.20 -8.05
N SER A 39 1.19 -0.34 -7.47
CA SER A 39 1.21 -1.53 -6.60
C SER A 39 1.40 -2.84 -7.39
N ASN A 40 2.16 -2.80 -8.50
CA ASN A 40 2.30 -3.91 -9.45
C ASN A 40 2.89 -5.16 -8.79
N LYS A 41 3.72 -5.01 -7.74
CA LYS A 41 4.27 -6.15 -6.99
C LYS A 41 3.19 -6.93 -6.22
N VAL A 42 2.27 -6.21 -5.59
CA VAL A 42 1.20 -6.82 -4.77
C VAL A 42 0.13 -7.41 -5.67
N GLU A 43 -0.25 -6.70 -6.74
CA GLU A 43 -1.21 -7.19 -7.74
C GLU A 43 -0.71 -8.44 -8.47
N ARG A 44 0.57 -8.49 -8.87
CA ARG A 44 1.18 -9.71 -9.45
C ARG A 44 1.18 -10.86 -8.45
N PHE A 45 1.47 -10.59 -7.17
CA PHE A 45 1.46 -11.60 -6.13
C PHE A 45 0.05 -12.21 -5.94
N PHE A 46 -0.98 -11.37 -5.80
CA PHE A 46 -2.35 -11.86 -5.63
C PHE A 46 -2.94 -12.46 -6.91
N SER A 47 -2.49 -12.03 -8.09
CA SER A 47 -2.84 -12.70 -9.35
C SER A 47 -2.34 -14.14 -9.40
N VAL A 48 -1.07 -14.36 -9.02
CA VAL A 48 -0.48 -15.72 -8.94
C VAL A 48 -1.16 -16.55 -7.84
N ALA A 49 -1.41 -15.94 -6.69
CA ALA A 49 -2.14 -16.59 -5.59
C ALA A 49 -3.54 -17.02 -6.04
N ARG A 50 -4.26 -16.16 -6.77
CA ARG A 50 -5.59 -16.46 -7.32
C ARG A 50 -5.54 -17.61 -8.32
N THR A 51 -4.57 -17.64 -9.24
CA THR A 51 -4.41 -18.77 -10.18
C THR A 51 -4.14 -20.08 -9.45
N ARG A 52 -3.24 -20.06 -8.46
CA ARG A 52 -2.92 -21.23 -7.63
C ARG A 52 -4.12 -21.71 -6.82
N PHE A 53 -4.83 -20.79 -6.16
CA PHE A 53 -6.04 -21.10 -5.41
C PHE A 53 -7.21 -21.57 -6.30
N ALA A 54 -7.33 -21.01 -7.51
CA ALA A 54 -8.36 -21.40 -8.46
C ALA A 54 -8.12 -22.79 -9.07
N GLN A 55 -6.86 -23.17 -9.31
CA GLN A 55 -6.50 -24.47 -9.93
C GLN A 55 -6.38 -25.62 -8.92
N GLU A 56 -5.83 -25.41 -7.72
CA GLU A 56 -5.54 -26.46 -6.72
C GLU A 56 -6.76 -26.86 -5.86
N ARG A 57 -7.96 -26.55 -6.33
CA ARG A 57 -9.10 -26.19 -5.49
C ARG A 57 -9.88 -27.34 -4.85
N ASN A 58 -9.23 -28.46 -4.51
CA ASN A 58 -9.85 -29.52 -3.70
C ASN A 58 -9.01 -30.00 -2.49
N SER A 59 -7.76 -29.53 -2.30
CA SER A 59 -6.89 -30.14 -1.26
C SER A 59 -6.15 -29.16 -0.34
N LEU A 60 -6.04 -27.87 -0.67
CA LEU A 60 -5.19 -26.95 0.10
C LEU A 60 -5.99 -26.06 1.05
N GLN A 61 -5.71 -26.18 2.35
CA GLN A 61 -6.22 -25.27 3.37
C GLN A 61 -5.67 -23.85 3.15
N PRO A 62 -6.46 -22.78 3.43
CA PRO A 62 -6.02 -21.39 3.24
C PRO A 62 -4.68 -21.07 3.90
N ALA A 63 -4.46 -21.55 5.13
CA ALA A 63 -3.20 -21.36 5.86
C ALA A 63 -1.98 -21.98 5.16
N THR A 64 -2.16 -23.12 4.51
CA THR A 64 -1.10 -23.80 3.75
C THR A 64 -0.74 -23.02 2.49
N LEU A 65 -1.74 -22.45 1.82
CA LEU A 65 -1.51 -21.58 0.66
C LEU A 65 -0.73 -20.33 1.05
N GLU A 66 -1.14 -19.65 2.12
CA GLU A 66 -0.46 -18.45 2.64
C GLU A 66 1.00 -18.73 2.96
N THR A 67 1.27 -19.83 3.68
CA THR A 67 2.62 -20.26 4.04
C THR A 67 3.47 -20.55 2.79
N THR A 68 2.91 -21.27 1.82
CA THR A 68 3.63 -21.61 0.57
C THR A 68 3.96 -20.36 -0.25
N LEU A 69 3.02 -19.42 -0.37
CA LEU A 69 3.23 -18.16 -1.07
C LEU A 69 4.26 -17.27 -0.36
N PHE A 70 4.21 -17.21 0.97
CA PHE A 70 5.17 -16.48 1.79
C PHE A 70 6.60 -17.01 1.61
N LEU A 71 6.79 -18.33 1.74
CA LEU A 71 8.08 -18.98 1.58
C LEU A 71 8.64 -18.76 0.17
N ARG A 72 7.79 -18.96 -0.85
CA ARG A 72 8.20 -18.77 -2.25
C ARG A 72 8.61 -17.33 -2.55
N LYS A 73 7.88 -16.35 -2.01
CA LYS A 73 8.17 -14.95 -2.28
C LYS A 73 9.46 -14.48 -1.61
N ASN A 74 9.78 -15.07 -0.47
CA ASN A 74 10.96 -14.73 0.31
C ASN A 74 12.12 -15.72 0.12
N ALA A 75 12.08 -16.60 -0.89
CA ALA A 75 13.10 -17.62 -1.12
C ALA A 75 14.53 -17.05 -1.12
N ASP A 76 14.71 -15.87 -1.74
CA ASP A 76 16.00 -15.17 -1.82
C ASP A 76 16.56 -14.73 -0.46
N PHE A 77 15.70 -14.59 0.57
CA PHE A 77 16.12 -14.25 1.93
C PHE A 77 16.59 -15.47 2.74
N TRP A 78 16.27 -16.68 2.30
CA TRP A 78 16.58 -17.93 2.98
C TRP A 78 17.85 -18.60 2.44
N ASP A 79 18.75 -17.85 1.80
CA ASP A 79 20.01 -18.40 1.29
C ASP A 79 20.85 -19.05 2.40
N VAL A 80 21.37 -20.25 2.13
CA VAL A 80 22.14 -21.09 3.06
C VAL A 80 23.33 -20.33 3.62
N SER A 81 23.94 -19.47 2.79
CA SER A 81 25.05 -18.58 3.15
C SER A 81 24.70 -17.59 4.26
N ARG A 82 23.42 -17.19 4.40
CA ARG A 82 22.96 -16.29 5.48
C ARG A 82 22.69 -17.05 6.77
N VAL A 83 22.25 -18.29 6.67
CA VAL A 83 22.00 -19.17 7.83
C VAL A 83 23.33 -19.61 8.46
N ASP A 84 24.34 -19.91 7.63
CA ASP A 84 25.67 -20.32 8.08
C ASP A 84 26.44 -19.21 8.81
N ARG A 85 26.17 -17.94 8.48
CA ARG A 85 26.75 -16.76 9.15
C ARG A 85 26.21 -16.49 10.56
N VAL A 86 25.12 -17.13 10.95
CA VAL A 86 24.47 -16.93 12.26
C VAL A 86 24.85 -18.06 13.24
N ASN A 87 25.52 -19.11 12.76
CA ASN A 87 26.18 -20.15 13.59
C ASN A 87 27.64 -19.79 13.88
#